data_AF-A0ABD6Q0N1-F1
#
_entry.id   AF-A0ABD6Q0N1-F1
#
_cell.length_a   1.000
_cell.length_b   1.000
_cell.length_c   1.000
_cell.angle_alpha   90.00
_cell.angle_beta   90.00
_cell.angle_gamma   90.00
#
_symmetry.space_group_name_H-M   'P 1'
#
loop_
_entity.id
_entity.type
_entity.pdbx_description
1 polymer ?
#
loop_
_entity_poly.entity_id
_entity_poly.type
_entity_poly.pdbx_seq_one_letter_code
_entity_poly.pdbx_strand_id
1 'polypeptide(L)'
;MATGFIYGCDRQIDVVIYDRIDYAPIFREGDLVVVPPEAVRAVIEVKTNLTLEQLRKSLEQIEQLSNYDNVNPPFFKGIFAFETNVDSHRLLQEVVNFYTEDPDDFLQDDDETDTRGWHQIQTPYHHLTCLCVLGTAYGQVAYELNESNRTLRPVLRSRSSATGLPTQAAHFLETLLSYLRFGGLKPFDPYVTRQMLGADTQSTRVGALTDNWWGGFFAKEEGLPDGEERERLDRATIIATENWVNGSAWESPEESVTGALEMAEQTEV
;
A
#
# COMPACT_ATOMS: atom_id res chain seq x y z
N MET A 1 -14.25 -8.56 10.24
CA MET A 1 -14.31 -8.66 8.78
C MET A 1 -15.77 -8.62 8.38
N ALA A 2 -16.11 -7.78 7.40
CA ALA A 2 -17.44 -7.59 6.87
C ALA A 2 -17.32 -7.02 5.45
N THR A 3 -18.42 -6.94 4.71
CA THR A 3 -18.52 -6.04 3.55
C THR A 3 -18.97 -4.67 4.06
N GLY A 4 -18.52 -3.57 3.48
CA GLY A 4 -18.85 -2.28 4.08
C GLY A 4 -18.37 -1.06 3.35
N PHE A 5 -18.51 0.07 4.03
CA PHE A 5 -18.07 1.38 3.61
C PHE A 5 -17.20 1.99 4.71
N ILE A 6 -16.27 2.85 4.30
CA ILE A 6 -15.64 3.82 5.20
C ILE A 6 -16.56 5.04 5.25
N TYR A 7 -16.81 5.59 6.43
CA TYR A 7 -17.63 6.79 6.57
C TYR A 7 -17.06 7.94 5.74
N GLY A 8 -17.92 8.56 4.92
CA GLY A 8 -17.54 9.59 3.96
C GLY A 8 -17.17 9.05 2.58
N CYS A 9 -16.86 7.75 2.46
CA CYS A 9 -16.62 7.07 1.19
C CYS A 9 -17.94 6.51 0.64
N ASP A 10 -18.29 6.89 -0.59
CA ASP A 10 -19.47 6.40 -1.32
C ASP A 10 -19.28 5.01 -1.93
N ARG A 11 -18.08 4.44 -1.77
CA ARG A 11 -17.69 3.18 -2.38
C ARG A 11 -17.82 2.00 -1.45
N GLN A 12 -18.50 0.95 -1.92
CA GLN A 12 -18.57 -0.33 -1.24
C GLN A 12 -17.23 -1.07 -1.36
N ILE A 13 -16.80 -1.65 -0.25
CA ILE A 13 -15.58 -2.44 -0.10
C ILE A 13 -16.00 -3.88 0.13
N ASP A 14 -15.52 -4.80 -0.71
CA ASP A 14 -15.86 -6.22 -0.62
C ASP A 14 -15.52 -6.79 0.75
N VAL A 15 -14.33 -6.47 1.25
CA VAL A 15 -13.85 -6.89 2.57
C VAL A 15 -13.20 -5.73 3.30
N VAL A 16 -13.79 -5.33 4.43
CA VAL A 16 -13.20 -4.43 5.41
C VAL A 16 -12.86 -5.18 6.70
N ILE A 17 -11.62 -5.06 7.15
CA ILE A 17 -11.17 -5.48 8.48
C ILE A 17 -11.02 -4.21 9.30
N TYR A 18 -11.74 -4.17 10.42
CA TYR A 18 -11.79 -3.00 11.28
C TYR A 18 -11.72 -3.40 12.74
N ASP A 19 -11.24 -2.48 13.55
CA ASP A 19 -11.19 -2.57 14.98
C ASP A 19 -12.58 -2.35 15.56
N ARG A 20 -13.07 -3.35 16.28
CA ARG A 20 -14.40 -3.36 16.91
C ARG A 20 -14.32 -3.29 18.43
N ILE A 21 -13.10 -3.31 18.97
CA ILE A 21 -12.85 -3.21 20.41
C ILE A 21 -12.90 -1.73 20.77
N ASP A 22 -12.18 -0.91 20.01
CA ASP A 22 -12.04 0.52 20.29
C ASP A 22 -13.04 1.39 19.51
N TYR A 23 -13.61 0.87 18.41
CA TYR A 23 -14.53 1.63 17.55
C TYR A 23 -15.83 0.86 17.25
N ALA A 24 -16.97 1.47 17.56
CA ALA A 24 -18.26 0.95 17.14
C ALA A 24 -18.57 1.35 15.68
N PRO A 25 -19.12 0.44 14.84
CA PRO A 25 -19.63 0.83 13.53
C PRO A 25 -20.72 1.90 13.66
N ILE A 26 -20.70 2.89 12.76
CA ILE A 26 -21.71 3.95 12.68
C ILE A 26 -23.06 3.36 12.23
N PHE A 27 -22.99 2.39 11.33
CA PHE A 27 -24.14 1.64 10.84
C PHE A 27 -23.80 0.17 10.70
N ARG A 28 -24.78 -0.69 10.96
CA ARG A 28 -24.67 -2.13 10.75
C ARG A 28 -26.01 -2.75 10.42
N GLU A 29 -26.08 -3.44 9.29
CA GLU A 29 -27.22 -4.24 8.89
C GLU A 29 -26.73 -5.57 8.31
N GLY A 30 -26.96 -6.66 9.05
CA GLY A 30 -26.41 -7.97 8.71
C GLY A 30 -24.88 -7.94 8.63
N ASP A 31 -24.37 -8.27 7.43
CA ASP A 31 -22.95 -8.30 7.10
C ASP A 31 -22.43 -6.99 6.47
N LEU A 32 -23.31 -6.00 6.28
CA LEU A 32 -22.96 -4.67 5.81
C LEU A 32 -22.63 -3.76 7.00
N VAL A 33 -21.49 -3.07 6.95
CA VAL A 33 -21.07 -2.09 7.98
C VAL A 33 -20.66 -0.76 7.38
N VAL A 34 -20.84 0.32 8.13
CA VAL A 34 -20.18 1.61 7.89
C VAL A 34 -19.31 1.91 9.09
N VAL A 35 -18.00 2.06 8.87
CA VAL A 35 -17.00 2.24 9.94
C VAL A 35 -16.32 3.60 9.83
N PRO A 36 -15.93 4.23 10.95
CA PRO A 36 -15.11 5.43 10.89
C PRO A 36 -13.72 5.09 10.30
N PRO A 37 -13.06 6.03 9.59
CA PRO A 37 -11.75 5.80 8.98
C PRO A 37 -10.69 5.25 9.94
N GLU A 38 -10.67 5.74 11.18
CA GLU A 38 -9.71 5.38 12.23
C GLU A 38 -9.85 3.93 12.70
N ALA A 39 -10.99 3.29 12.45
CA ALA A 39 -11.20 1.89 12.77
C ALA A 39 -10.62 0.94 11.72
N VAL A 40 -10.32 1.42 10.52
CA VAL A 40 -9.94 0.57 9.38
C VAL A 40 -8.54 0.02 9.57
N ARG A 41 -8.39 -1.31 9.38
CA ARG A 41 -7.10 -2.03 9.45
C ARG A 41 -6.72 -2.67 8.13
N ALA A 42 -7.71 -3.04 7.32
CA ALA A 42 -7.50 -3.50 5.96
C ALA A 42 -8.74 -3.28 5.08
N VAL A 43 -8.50 -3.02 3.81
CA VAL A 43 -9.48 -3.07 2.72
C VAL A 43 -8.98 -4.05 1.66
N ILE A 44 -9.87 -4.91 1.17
CA ILE A 44 -9.53 -5.90 0.15
C ILE A 44 -10.63 -5.92 -0.89
N GLU A 45 -10.24 -5.68 -2.14
CA GLU A 45 -11.08 -5.88 -3.33
C GLU A 45 -10.93 -7.33 -3.81
N VAL A 46 -12.05 -8.00 -4.11
CA VAL A 46 -12.07 -9.42 -4.50
C VAL A 46 -12.66 -9.59 -5.90
N LYS A 47 -11.90 -10.24 -6.80
CA LYS A 47 -12.36 -10.56 -8.15
C LYS A 47 -12.37 -12.07 -8.40
N THR A 48 -13.45 -12.58 -9.00
CA THR A 48 -13.50 -13.98 -9.44
C THR A 48 -12.50 -14.22 -10.57
N ASN A 49 -12.56 -13.39 -11.62
CA ASN A 49 -11.62 -13.37 -12.73
C ASN A 49 -11.10 -11.94 -12.86
N LEU A 50 -9.77 -11.78 -12.98
CA LEU A 50 -9.10 -10.49 -13.10
C LEU A 50 -8.58 -10.25 -14.52
N THR A 51 -9.17 -9.30 -15.23
CA THR A 51 -8.63 -8.73 -16.48
C THR A 51 -7.80 -7.47 -16.19
N LEU A 52 -7.06 -6.96 -17.18
CA LEU A 52 -6.32 -5.70 -17.05
C LEU A 52 -7.24 -4.51 -16.77
N GLU A 53 -8.39 -4.46 -17.42
CA GLU A 53 -9.41 -3.41 -17.19
C GLU A 53 -9.95 -3.48 -15.75
N GLN A 54 -10.23 -4.69 -15.25
CA GLN A 54 -10.67 -4.87 -13.87
C GLN A 54 -9.56 -4.55 -12.86
N LEU A 55 -8.30 -4.84 -13.20
CA LEU A 55 -7.15 -4.47 -12.38
C LEU A 55 -7.02 -2.95 -12.29
N ARG A 56 -7.08 -2.21 -13.40
CA ARG A 56 -7.09 -0.74 -13.39
C ARG A 56 -8.22 -0.18 -12.54
N LYS A 57 -9.44 -0.63 -12.79
CA LYS A 57 -10.61 -0.25 -11.97
C LYS A 57 -10.38 -0.53 -10.50
N SER A 58 -9.76 -1.67 -10.16
CA SER A 58 -9.43 -2.06 -8.78
C SER A 58 -8.39 -1.12 -8.16
N LEU A 59 -7.39 -0.70 -8.92
CA LEU A 59 -6.36 0.26 -8.48
C LEU A 59 -6.95 1.65 -8.23
N GLU A 60 -7.85 2.13 -9.10
CA GLU A 60 -8.60 3.38 -8.88
C GLU A 60 -9.41 3.34 -7.58
N GLN A 61 -10.02 2.18 -7.22
CA GLN A 61 -10.72 2.03 -5.94
C GLN A 61 -9.76 2.19 -4.78
N ILE A 62 -8.59 1.55 -4.87
CA ILE A 62 -7.58 1.59 -3.81
C ILE A 62 -7.04 3.01 -3.63
N GLU A 63 -6.84 3.76 -4.70
CA GLU A 63 -6.43 5.17 -4.62
C GLU A 63 -7.52 6.02 -3.94
N GLN A 64 -8.79 5.87 -4.34
CA GLN A 64 -9.92 6.54 -3.69
C GLN A 64 -10.01 6.23 -2.20
N LEU A 65 -9.82 4.96 -1.83
CA LEU A 65 -9.81 4.51 -0.43
C LEU A 65 -8.60 5.05 0.34
N SER A 66 -7.47 5.27 -0.32
CA SER A 66 -6.26 5.81 0.32
C SER A 66 -6.47 7.22 0.87
N ASN A 67 -7.41 8.00 0.31
CA ASN A 67 -7.79 9.31 0.84
C ASN A 67 -8.40 9.27 2.25
N TYR A 68 -8.82 8.08 2.72
CA TYR A 68 -9.33 7.85 4.07
C TYR A 68 -8.29 7.22 5.01
N ASP A 69 -7.05 7.02 4.51
CA ASP A 69 -5.94 6.49 5.29
C ASP A 69 -5.11 7.64 5.87
N ASN A 70 -5.12 7.76 7.20
CA ASN A 70 -4.30 8.74 7.91
C ASN A 70 -2.82 8.32 8.03
N VAL A 71 -2.46 7.12 7.56
CA VAL A 71 -1.10 6.58 7.53
C VAL A 71 -0.49 6.47 8.94
N ASN A 72 -1.32 6.33 9.98
CA ASN A 72 -0.87 6.28 11.37
C ASN A 72 -1.58 5.20 12.23
N PRO A 73 -1.22 3.90 12.09
CA PRO A 73 -0.45 3.31 10.98
C PRO A 73 -1.30 3.17 9.71
N PRO A 74 -0.68 3.02 8.52
CA PRO A 74 -1.42 2.76 7.29
C PRO A 74 -2.19 1.45 7.35
N PHE A 75 -3.38 1.43 6.78
CA PHE A 75 -4.14 0.19 6.64
C PHE A 75 -3.75 -0.59 5.38
N PHE A 76 -3.90 -1.91 5.43
CA PHE A 76 -3.58 -2.78 4.30
C PHE A 76 -4.56 -2.57 3.14
N LYS A 77 -4.04 -2.48 1.91
CA LYS A 77 -4.81 -2.29 0.67
C LYS A 77 -4.51 -3.44 -0.29
N GLY A 78 -5.41 -4.41 -0.37
CA GLY A 78 -5.21 -5.62 -1.16
C GLY A 78 -6.14 -5.72 -2.36
N ILE A 79 -5.62 -6.28 -3.46
CA ILE A 79 -6.46 -6.84 -4.54
C ILE A 79 -6.23 -8.35 -4.54
N PHE A 80 -7.31 -9.11 -4.42
CA PHE A 80 -7.28 -10.56 -4.43
C PHE A 80 -8.14 -11.11 -5.58
N ALA A 81 -7.60 -12.02 -6.38
CA ALA A 81 -8.34 -12.68 -7.43
C ALA A 81 -8.13 -14.20 -7.44
N PHE A 82 -9.17 -14.92 -7.84
CA PHE A 82 -9.12 -16.37 -7.96
C PHE A 82 -8.54 -16.84 -9.29
N GLU A 83 -8.92 -16.18 -10.37
CA GLU A 83 -8.56 -16.57 -11.73
C GLU A 83 -8.13 -15.37 -12.57
N THR A 84 -7.38 -15.64 -13.63
CA THR A 84 -7.08 -14.69 -14.69
C THR A 84 -6.66 -15.43 -15.95
N ASN A 85 -6.90 -14.83 -17.11
CA ASN A 85 -6.33 -15.26 -18.39
C ASN A 85 -5.13 -14.39 -18.81
N VAL A 86 -4.70 -13.48 -17.94
CA VAL A 86 -3.58 -12.56 -18.18
C VAL A 86 -2.33 -13.14 -17.50
N ASP A 87 -1.19 -13.10 -18.18
CA ASP A 87 0.05 -13.58 -17.58
C ASP A 87 0.50 -12.68 -16.42
N SER A 88 1.25 -13.28 -15.48
CA SER A 88 1.71 -12.59 -14.28
C SER A 88 2.58 -11.37 -14.59
N HIS A 89 3.39 -11.40 -15.66
CA HIS A 89 4.25 -10.26 -15.99
C HIS A 89 3.40 -9.06 -16.42
N ARG A 90 2.42 -9.27 -17.31
CA ARG A 90 1.49 -8.21 -17.74
C ARG A 90 0.68 -7.65 -16.58
N LEU A 91 0.16 -8.48 -15.68
CA LEU A 91 -0.57 -8.01 -14.50
C LEU A 91 0.29 -7.10 -13.61
N LEU A 92 1.53 -7.51 -13.33
CA LEU A 92 2.42 -6.75 -12.47
C LEU A 92 2.94 -5.49 -13.16
N GLN A 93 3.19 -5.55 -14.46
CA GLN A 93 3.57 -4.38 -15.24
C GLN A 93 2.42 -3.37 -15.31
N GLU A 94 1.17 -3.82 -15.42
CA GLU A 94 0.00 -2.94 -15.38
C GLU A 94 -0.08 -2.15 -14.07
N VAL A 95 0.28 -2.76 -12.93
CA VAL A 95 0.35 -2.03 -11.65
C VAL A 95 1.42 -0.95 -11.68
N VAL A 96 2.59 -1.21 -12.27
CA VAL A 96 3.64 -0.20 -12.43
C VAL A 96 3.15 0.94 -13.31
N ASN A 97 2.67 0.58 -14.50
CA ASN A 97 2.14 1.50 -15.50
C ASN A 97 1.04 2.40 -14.95
N PHE A 98 0.12 1.86 -14.16
CA PHE A 98 -0.94 2.64 -13.52
C PHE A 98 -0.42 3.86 -12.74
N TYR A 99 0.72 3.73 -12.03
CA TYR A 99 1.27 4.83 -11.22
C TYR A 99 2.32 5.69 -11.95
N THR A 100 2.85 5.23 -13.08
CA THR A 100 3.99 5.89 -13.76
C THR A 100 3.67 6.43 -15.14
N GLU A 101 2.63 5.95 -15.81
CA GLU A 101 2.27 6.45 -17.14
C GLU A 101 1.70 7.87 -17.04
N ASP A 102 2.16 8.74 -17.94
CA ASP A 102 1.58 10.07 -18.12
C ASP A 102 0.26 9.91 -18.90
N PRO A 103 -0.87 10.48 -18.43
CA PRO A 103 -2.10 10.48 -19.22
C PRO A 103 -1.93 11.08 -20.62
N ASP A 104 -0.98 12.02 -20.81
CA ASP A 104 -0.69 12.63 -22.12
C ASP A 104 -0.09 11.62 -23.13
N ASP A 105 0.48 10.50 -22.66
CA ASP A 105 0.99 9.43 -23.54
C ASP A 105 -0.15 8.69 -24.27
N PHE A 106 -1.39 8.80 -23.80
CA PHE A 106 -2.58 8.17 -24.40
C PHE A 106 -3.47 9.14 -25.18
N LEU A 107 -3.27 10.45 -25.04
CA LEU A 107 -4.01 11.47 -25.80
C LEU A 107 -3.62 11.55 -27.29
N GLN A 108 -2.73 10.68 -27.77
CA GLN A 108 -2.34 10.59 -29.18
C GLN A 108 -3.18 9.59 -30.00
N ASP A 109 -3.95 8.71 -29.34
CA ASP A 109 -4.95 7.88 -30.02
C ASP A 109 -6.30 8.62 -29.98
N ASP A 110 -6.92 8.84 -31.15
CA ASP A 110 -8.22 9.52 -31.37
C ASP A 110 -9.43 8.78 -30.71
N ASP A 111 -9.22 8.02 -29.64
CA ASP A 111 -10.28 7.37 -28.88
C ASP A 111 -10.76 8.31 -27.76
N GLU A 112 -11.76 9.15 -28.07
CA GLU A 112 -12.47 10.05 -27.12
C GLU A 112 -13.03 9.32 -25.87
N THR A 113 -12.89 7.99 -25.76
CA THR A 113 -13.31 7.19 -24.61
C THR A 113 -12.20 6.83 -23.63
N ASP A 114 -10.92 7.06 -23.97
CA ASP A 114 -9.80 6.77 -23.07
C ASP A 114 -9.61 7.89 -22.04
N THR A 115 -10.28 7.76 -20.90
CA THR A 115 -10.28 8.74 -19.79
C THR A 115 -9.33 8.35 -18.67
N ARG A 116 -8.16 7.81 -19.00
CA ARG A 116 -7.13 7.48 -18.00
C ARG A 116 -6.73 8.75 -17.24
N GLY A 117 -6.97 8.74 -15.94
CA GLY A 117 -6.58 9.82 -15.04
C GLY A 117 -5.09 9.76 -14.72
N TRP A 118 -4.55 10.86 -14.19
CA TRP A 118 -3.22 10.88 -13.61
C TRP A 118 -3.26 10.30 -12.19
N HIS A 119 -2.54 9.19 -11.96
CA HIS A 119 -2.58 8.44 -10.70
C HIS A 119 -1.21 8.44 -9.98
N GLN A 120 -0.71 9.62 -9.62
CA GLN A 120 0.61 9.75 -9.00
C GLN A 120 0.55 9.59 -7.46
N ILE A 121 1.46 8.79 -6.92
CA ILE A 121 1.62 8.64 -5.47
C ILE A 121 2.23 9.93 -4.90
N GLN A 122 1.43 10.68 -4.12
CA GLN A 122 1.86 11.90 -3.43
C GLN A 122 2.23 11.69 -1.96
N THR A 123 1.69 10.63 -1.35
CA THR A 123 1.84 10.35 0.08
C THR A 123 2.30 8.91 0.25
N PRO A 124 3.26 8.62 1.15
CA PRO A 124 3.65 7.25 1.44
C PRO A 124 2.45 6.36 1.78
N TYR A 125 2.46 5.12 1.29
CA TYR A 125 1.39 4.13 1.46
C TYR A 125 0.02 4.50 0.88
N HIS A 126 -0.13 5.63 0.16
CA HIS A 126 -1.30 5.93 -0.68
C HIS A 126 -1.20 5.21 -2.04
N HIS A 127 -1.03 3.90 -1.96
CA HIS A 127 -0.94 2.99 -3.10
C HIS A 127 -1.40 1.59 -2.68
N LEU A 128 -1.49 0.69 -3.65
CA LEU A 128 -1.71 -0.74 -3.40
C LEU A 128 -0.64 -1.32 -2.46
N THR A 129 -1.03 -2.10 -1.46
CA THR A 129 -0.08 -2.86 -0.63
C THR A 129 0.37 -4.13 -1.35
N CYS A 130 -0.57 -4.95 -1.83
CA CYS A 130 -0.24 -6.11 -2.66
C CYS A 130 -1.39 -6.58 -3.58
N LEU A 131 -1.02 -7.18 -4.70
CA LEU A 131 -1.86 -7.91 -5.63
C LEU A 131 -1.62 -9.42 -5.45
N CYS A 132 -2.67 -10.21 -5.32
CA CYS A 132 -2.61 -11.66 -5.33
C CYS A 132 -3.62 -12.23 -6.33
N VAL A 133 -3.13 -13.01 -7.29
CA VAL A 133 -3.95 -13.86 -8.16
C VAL A 133 -3.56 -15.30 -7.91
N LEU A 134 -4.48 -16.10 -7.39
CA LEU A 134 -4.20 -17.46 -6.94
C LEU A 134 -3.55 -18.31 -8.03
N GLY A 135 -2.41 -18.92 -7.70
CA GLY A 135 -1.65 -19.77 -8.61
C GLY A 135 -1.02 -19.06 -9.80
N THR A 136 -1.18 -17.73 -9.95
CA THR A 136 -0.67 -16.98 -11.09
C THR A 136 0.32 -15.89 -10.71
N ALA A 137 -0.09 -14.92 -9.89
CA ALA A 137 0.69 -13.71 -9.65
C ALA A 137 0.66 -13.30 -8.19
N TYR A 138 1.80 -12.83 -7.68
CA TYR A 138 1.87 -12.10 -6.43
C TYR A 138 2.82 -10.92 -6.59
N GLY A 139 2.34 -9.74 -6.25
CA GLY A 139 3.09 -8.50 -6.25
C GLY A 139 2.87 -7.75 -4.94
N GLN A 140 3.94 -7.26 -4.33
CA GLN A 140 3.90 -6.47 -3.10
C GLN A 140 4.71 -5.20 -3.30
N VAL A 141 4.18 -4.09 -2.81
CA VAL A 141 4.94 -2.84 -2.78
C VAL A 141 5.81 -2.81 -1.53
N ALA A 142 7.08 -2.50 -1.73
CA ALA A 142 8.06 -2.28 -0.67
C ALA A 142 8.84 -0.99 -0.97
N TYR A 143 9.43 -0.39 0.05
CA TYR A 143 10.25 0.81 -0.13
C TYR A 143 11.72 0.46 -0.36
N GLU A 144 12.33 1.08 -1.37
CA GLU A 144 13.75 0.94 -1.67
C GLU A 144 14.43 2.32 -1.64
N LEU A 145 15.68 2.35 -1.17
CA LEU A 145 16.53 3.53 -1.30
C LEU A 145 16.99 3.66 -2.75
N ASN A 146 16.76 4.84 -3.32
CA ASN A 146 17.36 5.23 -4.58
C ASN A 146 18.77 5.75 -4.31
N GLU A 147 19.80 4.99 -4.71
CA GLU A 147 21.20 5.34 -4.47
C GLU A 147 21.61 6.66 -5.13
N SER A 148 20.98 7.04 -6.25
CA SER A 148 21.37 8.22 -7.03
C SER A 148 21.04 9.54 -6.34
N ASN A 149 19.89 9.61 -5.64
CA ASN A 149 19.40 10.84 -5.01
C ASN A 149 19.01 10.67 -3.52
N ARG A 150 19.25 9.47 -2.96
CA ARG A 150 18.97 9.11 -1.57
C ARG A 150 17.49 9.26 -1.14
N THR A 151 16.57 9.26 -2.10
CA THR A 151 15.13 9.24 -1.82
C THR A 151 14.67 7.80 -1.58
N LEU A 152 13.68 7.63 -0.71
CA LEU A 152 12.98 6.35 -0.57
C LEU A 152 11.84 6.35 -1.58
N ARG A 153 11.58 5.22 -2.25
CA ARG A 153 10.49 5.13 -3.23
C ARG A 153 9.76 3.79 -3.16
N PRO A 154 8.45 3.76 -3.45
CA PRO A 154 7.70 2.52 -3.57
C PRO A 154 8.13 1.75 -4.82
N VAL A 155 8.36 0.46 -4.65
CA VAL A 155 8.77 -0.47 -5.70
C VAL A 155 7.91 -1.72 -5.62
N LEU A 156 7.31 -2.09 -6.74
CA LEU A 156 6.60 -3.36 -6.87
C LEU A 156 7.61 -4.49 -7.02
N ARG A 157 7.47 -5.50 -6.15
CA ARG A 157 8.24 -6.74 -6.19
C ARG A 157 7.32 -7.93 -6.34
N SER A 158 7.69 -8.84 -7.22
CA SER A 158 7.07 -10.15 -7.26
C SER A 158 7.72 -11.08 -6.24
N ARG A 159 6.97 -12.08 -5.80
CA ARG A 159 7.51 -13.23 -5.07
C ARG A 159 6.97 -14.52 -5.66
N SER A 160 7.85 -15.50 -5.82
CA SER A 160 7.51 -16.83 -6.33
C SER A 160 8.32 -17.90 -5.59
N SER A 161 7.80 -19.13 -5.60
CA SER A 161 8.53 -20.30 -5.12
C SER A 161 9.55 -20.77 -6.17
N ALA A 162 10.78 -21.04 -5.75
CA ALA A 162 11.84 -21.62 -6.56
C ALA A 162 11.60 -23.11 -6.85
N THR A 163 10.79 -23.79 -6.04
CA THR A 163 10.32 -25.17 -6.31
C THR A 163 8.99 -25.23 -7.07
N GLY A 164 8.39 -24.07 -7.40
CA GLY A 164 7.14 -23.99 -8.15
C GLY A 164 5.88 -24.25 -7.33
N LEU A 165 5.96 -24.22 -5.99
CA LEU A 165 4.80 -24.32 -5.12
C LEU A 165 3.92 -23.05 -5.23
N PRO A 166 2.58 -23.19 -5.19
CA PRO A 166 1.69 -22.04 -5.18
C PRO A 166 1.74 -21.32 -3.82
N THR A 167 2.59 -20.29 -3.70
CA THR A 167 2.81 -19.53 -2.45
C THR A 167 2.08 -18.19 -2.40
N GLN A 168 1.34 -17.81 -3.44
CA GLN A 168 0.72 -16.48 -3.57
C GLN A 168 -0.21 -16.16 -2.39
N ALA A 169 -1.10 -17.09 -2.03
CA ALA A 169 -2.00 -16.92 -0.89
C ALA A 169 -1.26 -16.79 0.45
N ALA A 170 -0.16 -17.55 0.61
CA ALA A 170 0.65 -17.51 1.81
C ALA A 170 1.34 -16.14 1.97
N HIS A 171 1.91 -15.60 0.91
CA HIS A 171 2.51 -14.26 0.92
C HIS A 171 1.48 -13.14 1.13
N PHE A 172 0.30 -13.28 0.54
CA PHE A 172 -0.80 -12.34 0.75
C PHE A 172 -1.23 -12.31 2.23
N LEU A 173 -1.44 -13.49 2.82
CA LEU A 173 -1.77 -13.61 4.24
C LEU A 173 -0.64 -13.13 5.15
N GLU A 174 0.63 -13.44 4.83
CA GLU A 174 1.80 -12.94 5.58
C GLU A 174 1.81 -11.41 5.62
N THR A 175 1.60 -10.77 4.47
CA THR A 175 1.59 -9.30 4.37
C THR A 175 0.39 -8.71 5.09
N LEU A 176 -0.81 -9.25 4.86
CA LEU A 176 -2.02 -8.82 5.56
C LEU A 176 -1.85 -8.91 7.08
N LEU A 177 -1.42 -10.07 7.59
CA LEU A 177 -1.24 -10.28 9.02
C LEU A 177 -0.21 -9.33 9.62
N SER A 178 0.82 -8.95 8.87
CA SER A 178 1.82 -7.98 9.31
C SER A 178 1.22 -6.58 9.53
N TYR A 179 0.24 -6.17 8.72
CA TYR A 179 -0.50 -4.92 8.89
C TYR A 179 -1.59 -4.99 9.97
N LEU A 180 -2.03 -6.19 10.36
CA LEU A 180 -3.01 -6.35 11.45
C LEU A 180 -2.37 -6.33 12.85
N ARG A 181 -1.06 -6.09 12.94
CA ARG A 181 -0.31 -6.08 14.21
C ARG A 181 -0.51 -4.79 14.98
N PHE A 182 -1.67 -4.59 15.57
CA PHE A 182 -1.93 -3.43 16.42
C PHE A 182 -2.49 -3.85 17.79
N GLY A 183 -2.05 -3.18 18.87
CA GLY A 183 -2.67 -3.30 20.19
C GLY A 183 -2.47 -4.64 20.95
N GLY A 184 -1.24 -4.94 21.41
CA GLY A 184 -1.02 -5.97 22.44
C GLY A 184 -1.25 -7.44 22.03
N LEU A 185 -1.53 -7.70 20.75
CA LEU A 185 -1.51 -9.06 20.21
C LEU A 185 -0.10 -9.66 20.36
N LYS A 186 -0.02 -10.96 20.68
CA LYS A 186 1.25 -11.71 20.72
C LYS A 186 2.01 -11.41 19.42
N PRO A 187 3.30 -11.03 19.48
CA PRO A 187 4.04 -10.66 18.29
C PRO A 187 3.95 -11.80 17.27
N PHE A 188 3.30 -11.52 16.13
CA PHE A 188 3.43 -12.35 14.94
C PHE A 188 4.85 -12.14 14.47
N ASP A 189 5.65 -13.20 14.51
CA ASP A 189 7.01 -13.16 14.01
C ASP A 189 7.00 -13.51 12.51
N PRO A 190 7.04 -12.51 11.61
CA PRO A 190 7.11 -12.78 10.18
C PRO A 190 8.35 -13.59 9.82
N TYR A 191 9.40 -13.61 10.67
CA TYR A 191 10.57 -14.46 10.48
C TYR A 191 10.20 -15.94 10.48
N VAL A 192 9.25 -16.41 11.31
CA VAL A 192 8.87 -17.82 11.35
C VAL A 192 8.17 -18.23 10.05
N THR A 193 7.24 -17.42 9.55
CA THR A 193 6.59 -17.66 8.26
C THR A 193 7.59 -17.54 7.11
N ARG A 194 8.46 -16.53 7.13
CA ARG A 194 9.57 -16.42 6.17
C ARG A 194 10.55 -17.58 6.28
N GLN A 195 10.75 -18.20 7.44
CA GLN A 195 11.60 -19.38 7.57
C GLN A 195 10.92 -20.61 6.97
N MET A 196 9.60 -20.74 7.12
CA MET A 196 8.79 -21.79 6.48
C MET A 196 8.75 -21.63 4.96
N LEU A 197 8.72 -20.40 4.46
CA LEU A 197 8.67 -20.08 3.02
C LEU A 197 10.07 -19.91 2.36
N GLY A 198 11.08 -19.54 3.14
CA GLY A 198 12.21 -18.70 2.68
C GLY A 198 13.55 -19.37 2.47
N ALA A 199 13.59 -20.70 2.39
CA ALA A 199 14.65 -21.32 1.58
C ALA A 199 14.30 -21.28 0.08
N ASP A 200 13.02 -21.07 -0.25
CA ASP A 200 12.48 -21.31 -1.58
C ASP A 200 11.77 -20.10 -2.18
N THR A 201 11.75 -18.93 -1.52
CA THR A 201 11.10 -17.74 -2.08
C THR A 201 12.10 -16.89 -2.87
N GLN A 202 11.87 -16.69 -4.15
CA GLN A 202 12.57 -15.70 -4.98
C GLN A 202 11.78 -14.40 -4.97
N SER A 203 12.46 -13.28 -4.77
CA SER A 203 11.87 -11.94 -4.92
C SER A 203 12.51 -11.24 -6.12
N THR A 204 11.69 -10.75 -7.03
CA THR A 204 12.14 -10.06 -8.23
C THR A 204 11.54 -8.66 -8.27
N ARG A 205 12.36 -7.67 -8.60
CA ARG A 205 11.92 -6.29 -8.80
C ARG A 205 11.15 -6.20 -10.11
N VAL A 206 9.94 -5.64 -10.08
CA VAL A 206 9.13 -5.35 -11.27
C VAL A 206 9.39 -3.93 -11.75
N GLY A 207 9.15 -2.93 -10.90
CA GLY A 207 9.32 -1.52 -11.27
C GLY A 207 9.13 -0.58 -10.08
N ALA A 208 9.66 0.64 -10.19
CA ALA A 208 9.31 1.71 -9.26
C ALA A 208 7.90 2.20 -9.59
N LEU A 209 7.13 2.58 -8.56
CA LEU A 209 5.78 3.15 -8.75
C LEU A 209 5.80 4.68 -8.77
N THR A 210 6.97 5.28 -8.64
CA THR A 210 7.17 6.72 -8.74
C THR A 210 8.47 7.00 -9.45
N ASP A 211 8.57 8.20 -9.99
CA ASP A 211 9.82 8.76 -10.46
C ASP A 211 10.75 9.13 -9.29
N ASN A 212 11.90 9.70 -9.64
CA ASN A 212 12.93 10.10 -8.68
C ASN A 212 12.45 11.17 -7.68
N TRP A 213 11.40 11.92 -8.05
CA TRP A 213 10.85 13.03 -7.31
C TRP A 213 9.35 12.81 -7.08
N TRP A 214 8.97 12.53 -5.84
CA TRP A 214 7.57 12.30 -5.46
C TRP A 214 7.34 12.78 -4.02
N GLY A 215 6.10 13.11 -3.69
CA GLY A 215 5.69 13.55 -2.36
C GLY A 215 6.56 14.66 -1.76
N GLY A 216 6.93 14.52 -0.49
CA GLY A 216 7.79 15.43 0.24
C GLY A 216 9.21 15.55 -0.33
N PHE A 217 9.73 14.49 -0.98
CA PHE A 217 11.04 14.54 -1.63
C PHE A 217 11.05 15.53 -2.80
N PHE A 218 10.01 15.50 -3.65
CA PHE A 218 9.81 16.50 -4.70
C PHE A 218 9.63 17.90 -4.11
N ALA A 219 8.78 18.03 -3.09
CA ALA A 219 8.49 19.33 -2.48
C ALA A 219 9.76 20.00 -1.93
N LYS A 220 10.66 19.24 -1.31
CA LYS A 220 11.96 19.73 -0.86
C LYS A 220 12.85 20.18 -2.00
N GLU A 221 12.96 19.37 -3.05
CA GLU A 221 13.86 19.64 -4.17
C GLU A 221 13.45 20.87 -4.98
N GLU A 222 12.14 21.05 -5.19
CA GLU A 222 11.58 22.23 -5.86
C GLU A 222 11.48 23.47 -4.95
N GLY A 223 11.90 23.36 -3.68
CA GLY A 223 11.81 24.47 -2.72
C GLY A 223 10.38 24.93 -2.46
N LEU A 224 9.41 24.02 -2.52
CA LEU A 224 8.01 24.31 -2.19
C LEU A 224 7.88 24.66 -0.69
N PRO A 225 6.82 25.39 -0.30
CA PRO A 225 6.51 25.62 1.11
C PRO A 225 6.50 24.31 1.90
N ASP A 226 7.15 24.34 3.06
CA ASP A 226 7.28 23.22 4.00
C ASP A 226 7.93 21.95 3.41
N GLY A 227 8.63 22.06 2.28
CA GLY A 227 9.22 20.91 1.57
C GLY A 227 10.16 20.07 2.44
N GLU A 228 10.99 20.70 3.26
CA GLU A 228 11.87 19.99 4.21
C GLU A 228 11.10 19.22 5.28
N GLU A 229 10.03 19.80 5.81
CA GLU A 229 9.18 19.15 6.80
C GLU A 229 8.42 17.98 6.20
N ARG A 230 7.89 18.15 4.98
CA ARG A 230 7.22 17.09 4.23
C ARG A 230 8.16 15.92 3.92
N GLU A 231 9.38 16.17 3.45
CA GLU A 231 10.37 15.10 3.23
C GLU A 231 10.71 14.36 4.52
N ARG A 232 10.85 15.08 5.63
CA ARG A 232 11.16 14.51 6.94
C ARG A 232 10.03 13.61 7.44
N LEU A 233 8.79 14.07 7.33
CA LEU A 233 7.60 13.31 7.70
C LEU A 233 7.45 12.07 6.81
N ASP A 234 7.53 12.22 5.49
CA ASP A 234 7.40 11.08 4.57
C ASP A 234 8.47 10.01 4.84
N ARG A 235 9.71 10.42 5.04
CA ARG A 235 10.81 9.53 5.40
C ARG A 235 10.56 8.84 6.74
N ALA A 236 10.12 9.57 7.76
CA ALA A 236 9.80 9.01 9.07
C ALA A 236 8.65 7.99 8.98
N THR A 237 7.60 8.30 8.22
CA THR A 237 6.45 7.42 7.98
C THR A 237 6.85 6.12 7.30
N ILE A 238 7.70 6.18 6.26
CA ILE A 238 8.24 4.99 5.59
C ILE A 238 9.04 4.13 6.58
N ILE A 239 9.98 4.74 7.32
CA ILE A 239 10.84 3.99 8.25
C ILE A 239 10.03 3.35 9.39
N ALA A 240 9.11 4.10 9.99
CA ALA A 240 8.25 3.61 11.08
C ALA A 240 7.38 2.43 10.61
N THR A 241 6.76 2.55 9.44
CA THR A 241 5.92 1.50 8.86
C THR A 241 6.72 0.27 8.48
N GLU A 242 7.86 0.41 7.82
CA GLU A 242 8.73 -0.73 7.48
C GLU A 242 9.20 -1.46 8.74
N ASN A 243 9.58 -0.74 9.80
CA ASN A 243 9.96 -1.35 11.08
C ASN A 243 8.80 -2.12 11.72
N TRP A 244 7.61 -1.51 11.75
CA TRP A 244 6.40 -2.09 12.32
C TRP A 244 5.97 -3.37 11.58
N VAL A 245 5.84 -3.31 10.25
CA VAL A 245 5.49 -4.45 9.41
C VAL A 245 6.50 -5.60 9.59
N ASN A 246 7.78 -5.28 9.82
CA ASN A 246 8.84 -6.29 10.00
C ASN A 246 9.00 -6.85 11.41
N GLY A 247 8.39 -6.28 12.45
CA GLY A 247 8.61 -6.84 13.79
C GLY A 247 8.43 -5.86 14.94
N SER A 248 8.68 -4.59 14.72
CA SER A 248 8.74 -3.60 15.78
C SER A 248 7.35 -3.17 16.26
N ALA A 249 7.30 -2.52 17.42
CA ALA A 249 6.12 -1.78 17.84
C ALA A 249 5.88 -0.60 16.88
N TRP A 250 4.62 -0.19 16.74
CA TRP A 250 4.30 1.04 16.03
C TRP A 250 4.80 2.25 16.83
N GLU A 251 5.52 3.15 16.16
CA GLU A 251 6.00 4.42 16.71
C GLU A 251 5.51 5.53 15.78
N SER A 252 4.76 6.50 16.31
CA SER A 252 4.14 7.55 15.50
C SER A 252 5.21 8.44 14.84
N PRO A 253 5.19 8.59 13.50
CA PRO A 253 6.15 9.45 12.78
C PRO A 253 6.06 10.91 13.23
N GLU A 254 4.86 11.41 13.49
CA GLU A 254 4.62 12.80 13.89
C GLU A 254 5.26 13.13 15.24
N GLU A 255 5.16 12.22 16.21
CA GLU A 255 5.76 12.37 17.55
C GLU A 255 7.30 12.33 17.48
N SER A 256 7.84 11.51 16.59
CA SER A 256 9.29 11.41 16.35
C SER A 256 9.86 12.68 15.70
N VAL A 257 9.13 13.24 14.72
CA VAL A 257 9.53 14.48 14.03
C VAL A 257 9.44 15.71 14.94
N THR A 258 8.35 15.83 15.70
CA THR A 258 8.17 16.94 16.66
C THR A 258 9.19 16.91 17.79
N GLY A 259 9.46 15.74 18.38
CA GLY A 259 10.49 15.59 19.41
C GLY A 259 11.91 15.93 18.93
N ALA A 260 12.23 15.66 17.66
CA ALA A 260 13.53 16.03 17.06
C ALA A 260 13.68 17.54 16.86
N LEU A 261 12.59 18.25 16.53
CA LEU A 261 12.59 19.71 16.36
C LEU A 261 12.76 20.42 17.71
N GLU A 262 12.05 19.99 18.75
CA GLU A 262 12.17 20.56 20.11
C GLU A 262 13.59 20.38 20.69
N MET A 263 14.26 19.28 20.39
CA MET A 263 15.65 19.00 20.79
C MET A 263 16.66 19.87 20.03
N ALA A 264 16.43 20.15 18.75
CA ALA A 264 17.28 21.01 17.94
C ALA A 264 17.21 22.47 18.42
N GLU A 265 16.01 22.98 18.73
CA GLU A 265 15.82 24.33 19.28
C GLU A 265 16.47 24.50 20.66
N GLN A 266 16.52 23.44 21.48
CA GLN A 266 17.20 23.49 22.78
C GLN A 266 18.74 23.45 22.70
N THR A 267 19.30 23.06 21.56
CA THR A 267 20.76 22.94 21.37
C THR A 267 21.36 24.22 20.76
N GLU A 268 20.54 25.16 20.29
CA GLU A 268 20.96 26.46 19.73
C GLU A 268 20.94 27.62 20.76
N VAL A 269 20.80 27.33 22.07
CA VAL A 269 20.81 28.32 23.16
C VAL A 269 22.07 28.24 24.02
#